data_AF-A0A7V4FZR5-F1
#
_entry.id   AF-A0A7V4FZR5-F1
#
_cell.length_a   1.000
_cell.length_b   1.000
_cell.length_c   1.000
_cell.angle_alpha   90.00
_cell.angle_beta   90.00
_cell.angle_gamma   90.00
#
_symmetry.space_group_name_H-M   'P 1'
#
loop_
_entity.id
_entity.type
_entity.pdbx_description
1 polymer ?
#
loop_
_entity_poly.entity_id
_entity_poly.type
_entity_poly.pdbx_seq_one_letter_code
_entity_poly.pdbx_strand_id
1 'polypeptide(L)'
;LSFSRYVAASKGAGEARSRQAAVYAYGGDVRVRATMDKVRPVTLAVESAVRFWNTVGRSRLLGSAVRVSGRQFPALHAQVSRCADVLQIPLPSVYVSPELASLGAHTFGTSQDATLVLSGALVDHLSESELLFIIGHECGHIQNNHVVYLTALYYLTQTANLILRVGAQPAVLALRAWSRRAEITSDRAGLLCARDLNTATHTLIKLALGSKRLTGNIDIEEYLRQFEDARDSLRRLGEALSTHPYLPTRVTALRLFAQTAYFRGVLGEGDGPIGLSREECDNQVAELLAVFR
;
A
#
# COMPACT_ATOMS: atom_id res chain seq x y z
N LEU A 1 -23.16 -3.90 -1.03
CA LEU A 1 -23.06 -4.89 0.07
C LEU A 1 -23.03 -4.13 1.40
N SER A 2 -23.73 -4.58 2.46
CA SER A 2 -23.55 -3.99 3.81
C SER A 2 -22.17 -4.39 4.36
N PHE A 3 -21.54 -3.57 5.21
CA PHE A 3 -20.19 -3.89 5.72
C PHE A 3 -20.20 -5.18 6.52
N SER A 4 -21.26 -5.44 7.28
CA SER A 4 -21.42 -6.72 7.99
C SER A 4 -21.42 -7.93 7.03
N ARG A 5 -22.06 -7.81 5.85
CA ARG A 5 -21.99 -8.85 4.81
C ARG A 5 -20.62 -8.93 4.13
N TYR A 6 -19.93 -7.80 3.96
CA TYR A 6 -18.54 -7.78 3.50
C TYR A 6 -17.60 -8.47 4.51
N VAL A 7 -17.70 -8.16 5.81
CA VAL A 7 -16.90 -8.80 6.86
C VAL A 7 -17.21 -10.30 6.92
N ALA A 8 -18.48 -10.68 6.85
CA ALA A 8 -18.87 -12.10 6.81
C ALA A 8 -18.34 -12.83 5.57
N ALA A 9 -18.44 -12.23 4.38
CA ALA A 9 -17.91 -12.78 3.13
C ALA A 9 -16.37 -12.79 3.10
N SER A 10 -15.73 -11.78 3.70
CA SER A 10 -14.27 -11.68 3.82
C SER A 10 -13.72 -12.64 4.88
N LYS A 11 -14.50 -13.05 5.88
CA LYS A 11 -14.14 -14.16 6.77
C LYS A 11 -14.16 -15.49 6.01
N GLY A 12 -15.22 -15.77 5.24
CA GLY A 12 -15.33 -17.02 4.48
C GLY A 12 -14.34 -17.17 3.30
N ALA A 13 -14.17 -16.14 2.47
CA ALA A 13 -13.25 -16.15 1.32
C ALA A 13 -11.82 -15.72 1.68
N GLY A 14 -11.66 -14.94 2.76
CA GLY A 14 -10.37 -14.47 3.24
C GLY A 14 -9.67 -15.43 4.19
N GLU A 15 -10.34 -16.26 4.99
CA GLU A 15 -9.66 -17.24 5.86
C GLU A 15 -8.99 -18.38 5.07
N ALA A 16 -9.51 -18.73 3.90
CA ALA A 16 -8.89 -19.71 3.00
C ALA A 16 -7.68 -19.13 2.24
N ARG A 17 -7.72 -17.84 1.85
CA ARG A 17 -6.57 -17.13 1.26
C ARG A 17 -5.53 -16.71 2.30
N SER A 18 -5.93 -16.35 3.52
CA SER A 18 -5.07 -15.70 4.52
C SER A 18 -4.16 -16.65 5.30
N ARG A 19 -4.38 -17.97 5.26
CA ARG A 19 -3.53 -18.91 6.01
C ARG A 19 -2.22 -19.26 5.32
N GLN A 20 -2.11 -19.04 4.01
CA GLN A 20 -0.91 -19.35 3.22
C GLN A 20 -0.40 -18.18 2.35
N ALA A 21 -1.24 -17.22 1.93
CA ALA A 21 -0.88 -16.30 0.85
C ALA A 21 -0.11 -15.02 1.26
N ALA A 22 -0.21 -14.54 2.50
CA ALA A 22 0.40 -13.26 2.91
C ALA A 22 1.46 -13.43 4.01
N VAL A 23 2.33 -14.44 3.88
CA VAL A 23 3.41 -14.71 4.87
C VAL A 23 4.29 -13.48 5.12
N TYR A 24 4.41 -12.62 4.11
CA TYR A 24 5.17 -11.37 4.15
C TYR A 24 4.50 -10.22 4.92
N ALA A 25 3.19 -10.31 5.20
CA ALA A 25 2.45 -9.20 5.79
C ALA A 25 3.04 -8.77 7.14
N TYR A 26 3.08 -7.46 7.38
CA TYR A 26 3.57 -6.94 8.64
C TYR A 26 2.58 -7.24 9.76
N GLY A 27 3.01 -7.94 10.81
CA GLY A 27 2.13 -8.37 11.90
C GLY A 27 1.43 -7.20 12.60
N GLY A 28 2.07 -6.02 12.67
CA GLY A 28 1.46 -4.82 13.23
C GLY A 28 0.25 -4.32 12.45
N ASP A 29 0.27 -4.42 11.11
CA ASP A 29 -0.88 -4.14 10.26
C ASP A 29 -2.01 -5.15 10.49
N VAL A 30 -1.71 -6.45 10.43
CA VAL A 30 -2.69 -7.52 10.63
C VAL A 30 -3.43 -7.37 11.97
N ARG A 31 -2.70 -7.08 13.05
CA ARG A 31 -3.26 -6.87 14.39
C ARG A 31 -4.19 -5.66 14.44
N VAL A 32 -3.75 -4.50 13.95
CA VAL A 32 -4.57 -3.27 13.99
C VAL A 32 -5.81 -3.44 13.10
N ARG A 33 -5.67 -4.00 11.89
CA ARG A 33 -6.79 -4.25 10.97
C ARG A 33 -7.86 -5.15 11.58
N ALA A 34 -7.47 -6.17 12.34
CA ALA A 34 -8.40 -7.08 13.02
C ALA A 34 -9.27 -6.41 14.11
N THR A 35 -8.98 -5.16 14.45
CA THR A 35 -9.78 -4.34 15.37
C THR A 35 -10.61 -3.28 14.67
N MET A 36 -10.34 -2.98 13.39
CA MET A 36 -10.96 -1.87 12.65
C MET A 36 -12.46 -2.05 12.44
N ASP A 37 -12.94 -3.28 12.30
CA ASP A 37 -14.37 -3.60 12.16
C ASP A 37 -15.18 -3.37 13.45
N LYS A 38 -14.51 -3.34 14.60
CA LYS A 38 -15.10 -3.06 15.92
C LYS A 38 -15.20 -1.56 16.21
N VAL A 39 -14.49 -0.72 15.47
CA VAL A 39 -14.51 0.74 15.64
C VAL A 39 -15.70 1.33 14.89
N ARG A 40 -16.80 1.62 15.59
CA ARG A 40 -18.06 2.08 14.98
C ARG A 40 -17.90 3.26 14.00
N PRO A 41 -17.13 4.33 14.29
CA PRO A 41 -16.86 5.39 13.32
C PRO A 41 -16.22 4.89 12.01
N VAL A 42 -15.29 3.95 12.09
CA VAL A 42 -14.62 3.34 10.93
C VAL A 42 -15.62 2.52 10.11
N THR A 43 -16.44 1.70 10.77
CA THR A 43 -17.48 0.90 10.11
C THR A 43 -18.46 1.77 9.32
N LEU A 44 -18.95 2.86 9.92
CA LEU A 44 -19.86 3.80 9.23
C LEU A 44 -19.18 4.49 8.03
N ALA A 45 -17.92 4.88 8.18
CA ALA A 45 -17.14 5.48 7.10
C ALA A 45 -16.98 4.50 5.93
N VAL A 46 -16.60 3.26 6.22
CA VAL A 46 -16.45 2.20 5.22
C VAL A 46 -17.76 1.95 4.48
N GLU A 47 -18.87 1.78 5.19
CA GLU A 47 -20.18 1.56 4.56
C GLU A 47 -20.57 2.70 3.61
N SER A 48 -20.33 3.94 4.04
CA SER A 48 -20.65 5.13 3.25
C SER A 48 -19.77 5.23 2.02
N ALA A 49 -18.47 4.96 2.16
CA ALA A 49 -17.51 4.95 1.08
C ALA A 49 -17.79 3.87 0.03
N VAL A 50 -18.12 2.65 0.45
CA VAL A 50 -18.49 1.55 -0.46
C VAL A 50 -19.78 1.88 -1.21
N ARG A 51 -20.77 2.48 -0.56
CA ARG A 51 -21.98 2.95 -1.27
C ARG A 51 -21.62 3.99 -2.32
N PHE A 52 -20.86 5.01 -1.95
CA PHE A 52 -20.48 6.09 -2.86
C PHE A 52 -19.63 5.60 -4.04
N TRP A 53 -18.67 4.70 -3.80
CA TRP A 53 -17.88 4.07 -4.87
C TRP A 53 -18.79 3.37 -5.89
N ASN A 54 -19.74 2.55 -5.41
CA ASN A 54 -20.60 1.77 -6.29
C ASN A 54 -21.63 2.63 -7.06
N THR A 55 -22.06 3.76 -6.51
CA THR A 55 -23.08 4.61 -7.14
C THR A 55 -22.48 5.70 -8.02
N VAL A 56 -21.41 6.35 -7.57
CA VAL A 56 -20.83 7.55 -8.21
C VAL A 56 -19.40 7.30 -8.67
N GLY A 57 -18.54 6.79 -7.78
CA GLY A 57 -17.10 6.68 -8.04
C GLY A 57 -16.76 5.84 -9.26
N ARG A 58 -17.33 4.63 -9.34
CA ARG A 58 -17.12 3.69 -10.45
C ARG A 58 -17.64 4.26 -11.78
N SER A 59 -18.82 4.86 -11.78
CA SER A 59 -19.40 5.47 -12.99
C SER A 59 -18.53 6.62 -13.52
N ARG A 60 -18.01 7.46 -12.62
CA ARG A 60 -17.08 8.53 -12.97
C ARG A 60 -15.78 7.98 -13.55
N LEU A 61 -15.18 6.98 -12.91
CA LEU A 61 -13.98 6.31 -13.42
C LEU A 61 -14.21 5.74 -14.82
N LEU A 62 -15.33 5.05 -15.05
CA LEU A 62 -15.66 4.47 -16.36
C LEU A 62 -15.92 5.54 -17.43
N GLY A 63 -16.34 6.73 -17.05
CA GLY A 63 -16.58 7.84 -17.97
C GLY A 63 -15.31 8.57 -18.43
N SER A 64 -14.20 8.49 -17.68
CA SER A 64 -12.98 9.26 -17.96
C SER A 64 -11.68 8.46 -18.07
N ALA A 65 -11.66 7.21 -17.60
CA ALA A 65 -10.47 6.37 -17.59
C ALA A 65 -10.47 5.30 -18.68
N VAL A 66 -9.27 4.89 -19.11
CA VAL A 66 -9.09 3.84 -20.12
C VAL A 66 -8.75 2.53 -19.44
N ARG A 67 -9.51 1.47 -19.72
CA ARG A 67 -9.28 0.13 -19.17
C ARG A 67 -8.01 -0.49 -19.76
N VAL A 68 -7.18 -1.07 -18.88
CA VAL A 68 -6.04 -1.92 -19.27
C VAL A 68 -6.54 -3.32 -19.59
N SER A 69 -6.11 -3.88 -20.72
CA SER A 69 -6.46 -5.24 -21.17
C SER A 69 -5.38 -5.80 -22.09
N GLY A 70 -5.45 -7.09 -22.43
CA GLY A 70 -4.54 -7.67 -23.43
C GLY A 70 -4.54 -6.96 -24.79
N ARG A 71 -5.60 -6.20 -25.13
CA ARG A 71 -5.66 -5.38 -26.35
C ARG A 71 -5.32 -3.90 -26.11
N GLN A 72 -5.39 -3.43 -24.87
CA GLN A 72 -5.19 -2.03 -24.50
C GLN A 72 -4.08 -1.95 -23.46
N PHE A 73 -2.92 -1.42 -23.88
CA PHE A 73 -1.71 -1.39 -23.06
C PHE A 73 -1.21 -2.81 -22.69
N PRO A 74 -0.90 -3.68 -23.68
CA PRO A 74 -0.56 -5.08 -23.44
C PRO A 74 0.65 -5.28 -22.51
N ALA A 75 1.67 -4.41 -22.59
CA ALA A 75 2.82 -4.45 -21.70
C ALA A 75 2.42 -4.21 -20.23
N LEU A 76 1.62 -3.17 -19.98
CA LEU A 76 1.10 -2.86 -18.65
C LEU A 76 0.20 -4.00 -18.12
N HIS A 77 -0.66 -4.55 -18.98
CA HIS A 77 -1.49 -5.70 -18.63
C HIS A 77 -0.64 -6.93 -18.22
N ALA A 78 0.48 -7.18 -18.91
CA ALA A 78 1.40 -8.26 -18.58
C ALA A 78 2.08 -8.04 -17.22
N GLN A 79 2.48 -6.80 -16.90
CA GLN A 79 3.04 -6.45 -15.60
C GLN A 79 2.04 -6.69 -14.46
N VAL A 80 0.78 -6.26 -14.63
CA VAL A 80 -0.29 -6.53 -13.65
C VAL A 80 -0.52 -8.02 -13.48
N SER A 81 -0.55 -8.78 -14.57
CA SER A 81 -0.72 -10.23 -14.53
C SER A 81 0.42 -10.89 -13.76
N ARG A 82 1.67 -10.48 -14.01
CA ARG A 82 2.83 -10.97 -13.27
C ARG A 82 2.75 -10.69 -11.76
N CYS A 83 2.36 -9.47 -11.35
CA CYS A 83 2.21 -9.16 -9.93
C CYS A 83 1.06 -9.95 -9.29
N ALA A 84 -0.05 -10.13 -10.02
CA ALA A 84 -1.18 -10.93 -9.58
C ALA A 84 -0.78 -12.41 -9.37
N ASP A 85 0.03 -12.96 -10.29
CA ASP A 85 0.57 -14.31 -10.20
C ASP A 85 1.55 -14.44 -9.02
N VAL A 86 2.50 -13.51 -8.85
CA VAL A 86 3.46 -13.53 -7.72
C VAL A 86 2.72 -13.50 -6.38
N LEU A 87 1.67 -12.69 -6.27
CA LEU A 87 0.89 -12.53 -5.05
C LEU A 87 -0.31 -13.48 -4.96
N GLN A 88 -0.49 -14.39 -5.93
CA GLN A 88 -1.57 -15.38 -5.96
C GLN A 88 -2.96 -14.75 -5.74
N ILE A 89 -3.22 -13.61 -6.40
CA ILE A 89 -4.53 -12.94 -6.40
C ILE A 89 -5.16 -13.03 -7.79
N PRO A 90 -6.51 -12.96 -7.90
CA PRO A 90 -7.16 -12.75 -9.19
C PRO A 90 -6.65 -11.47 -9.84
N LEU A 91 -6.53 -11.49 -11.17
CA LEU A 91 -6.17 -10.30 -11.94
C LEU A 91 -7.17 -9.16 -11.64
N PRO A 92 -6.72 -8.05 -11.04
CA PRO A 92 -7.61 -6.94 -10.71
C PRO A 92 -8.03 -6.17 -11.96
N SER A 93 -9.15 -5.46 -11.88
CA SER A 93 -9.49 -4.48 -12.92
C SER A 93 -8.55 -3.30 -12.84
N VAL A 94 -7.93 -2.92 -13.96
CA VAL A 94 -6.96 -1.81 -14.00
C VAL A 94 -7.39 -0.74 -15.00
N TYR A 95 -7.24 0.51 -14.61
CA TYR A 95 -7.55 1.68 -15.44
C TYR A 95 -6.42 2.69 -15.38
N VAL A 96 -6.19 3.38 -16.50
CA VAL A 96 -5.37 4.60 -16.55
C VAL A 96 -6.30 5.80 -16.57
N SER A 97 -6.20 6.68 -15.57
CA SER A 97 -7.10 7.82 -15.39
C SER A 97 -6.34 9.15 -15.38
N PRO A 98 -6.84 10.18 -16.09
CA PRO A 98 -6.27 11.53 -16.03
C PRO A 98 -6.66 12.29 -14.75
N GLU A 99 -7.64 11.80 -13.98
CA GLU A 99 -8.15 12.50 -12.79
C GLU A 99 -7.32 12.25 -11.53
N LEU A 100 -6.39 11.30 -11.58
CA LEU A 100 -5.53 10.97 -10.46
C LEU A 100 -4.42 12.03 -10.31
N ALA A 101 -3.93 12.24 -9.09
CA ALA A 101 -2.81 13.15 -8.85
C ALA A 101 -1.60 12.78 -9.71
N SER A 102 -0.76 13.78 -10.05
CA SER A 102 0.46 13.56 -10.83
C SER A 102 1.36 12.56 -10.11
N LEU A 103 1.68 11.45 -10.78
CA LEU A 103 2.40 10.28 -10.23
C LEU A 103 1.60 9.41 -9.24
N GLY A 104 0.27 9.43 -9.32
CA GLY A 104 -0.59 8.61 -8.46
C GLY A 104 -0.78 7.17 -8.95
N ALA A 105 -0.91 6.25 -7.98
CA ALA A 105 -1.49 4.91 -8.09
C ALA A 105 -2.38 4.68 -6.87
N HIS A 106 -3.58 4.12 -7.05
CA HIS A 106 -4.49 3.82 -5.96
C HIS A 106 -5.37 2.61 -6.26
N THR A 107 -5.75 1.88 -5.21
CA THR A 107 -6.80 0.85 -5.26
C THR A 107 -8.10 1.32 -4.61
N PHE A 108 -9.21 1.10 -5.32
CA PHE A 108 -10.56 1.47 -4.88
C PHE A 108 -11.51 0.27 -4.87
N GLY A 109 -12.56 0.38 -4.06
CA GLY A 109 -13.66 -0.58 -3.99
C GLY A 109 -13.57 -1.49 -2.77
N THR A 110 -13.68 -2.80 -3.00
CA THR A 110 -13.56 -3.81 -1.95
C THR A 110 -12.52 -4.85 -2.37
N SER A 111 -11.98 -5.64 -1.46
CA SER A 111 -10.99 -6.67 -1.83
C SER A 111 -11.54 -7.74 -2.78
N GLN A 112 -12.87 -7.91 -2.85
CA GLN A 112 -13.54 -8.83 -3.76
C GLN A 112 -13.84 -8.21 -5.13
N ASP A 113 -13.90 -6.87 -5.21
CA ASP A 113 -14.14 -6.09 -6.43
C ASP A 113 -13.22 -4.87 -6.39
N ALA A 114 -11.91 -5.15 -6.49
CA ALA A 114 -10.85 -4.16 -6.39
C ALA A 114 -10.54 -3.59 -7.77
N THR A 115 -10.41 -2.26 -7.84
CA THR A 115 -10.02 -1.54 -9.05
C THR A 115 -8.73 -0.78 -8.79
N LEU A 116 -7.68 -1.13 -9.53
CA LEU A 116 -6.40 -0.42 -9.53
C LEU A 116 -6.47 0.72 -10.55
N VAL A 117 -6.14 1.93 -10.15
CA VAL A 117 -6.13 3.11 -11.00
C VAL A 117 -4.74 3.73 -11.00
N LEU A 118 -4.18 3.92 -12.19
CA LEU A 118 -2.88 4.55 -12.42
C LEU A 118 -3.06 5.89 -13.11
N SER A 119 -2.22 6.88 -12.78
CA SER A 119 -2.09 8.07 -13.61
C SER A 119 -1.23 7.77 -14.84
N GLY A 120 -1.53 8.39 -15.98
CA GLY A 120 -0.64 8.29 -17.17
C GLY A 120 0.76 8.81 -16.89
N ALA A 121 0.86 9.92 -16.13
CA ALA A 121 2.14 10.50 -15.73
C ALA A 121 3.00 9.52 -14.91
N LEU A 122 2.41 8.69 -14.04
CA LEU A 122 3.14 7.65 -13.30
C LEU A 122 3.74 6.62 -14.26
N VAL A 123 2.93 6.12 -15.21
CA VAL A 123 3.37 5.12 -16.19
C VAL A 123 4.53 5.66 -17.01
N ASP A 124 4.46 6.92 -17.44
CA ASP A 124 5.57 7.57 -18.15
C ASP A 124 6.77 7.82 -17.24
N HIS A 125 6.56 7.99 -15.93
CA HIS A 125 7.61 8.38 -15.00
C HIS A 125 8.54 7.23 -14.63
N LEU A 126 7.99 6.02 -14.54
CA LEU A 126 8.67 4.84 -14.03
C LEU A 126 9.18 3.93 -15.16
N SER A 127 10.30 3.27 -14.92
CA SER A 127 10.76 2.15 -15.74
C SER A 127 9.88 0.91 -15.49
N GLU A 128 10.04 -0.13 -16.31
CA GLU A 128 9.24 -1.36 -16.16
C GLU A 128 9.43 -2.04 -14.79
N SER A 129 10.65 -2.02 -14.25
CA SER A 129 10.98 -2.61 -12.94
C SER A 129 10.40 -1.81 -11.77
N GLU A 130 10.49 -0.48 -11.85
CA GLU A 130 9.89 0.44 -10.87
C GLU A 130 8.35 0.34 -10.91
N LEU A 131 7.76 0.14 -12.09
CA LEU A 131 6.32 -0.01 -12.24
C LEU A 131 5.82 -1.37 -11.69
N LEU A 132 6.62 -2.45 -11.82
CA LEU A 132 6.33 -3.72 -11.14
C LEU A 132 6.31 -3.56 -9.61
N PHE A 133 7.21 -2.75 -9.04
CA PHE A 133 7.19 -2.44 -7.61
C PHE A 133 5.87 -1.75 -7.21
N ILE A 134 5.44 -0.71 -7.93
CA ILE A 134 4.21 0.03 -7.59
C ILE A 134 2.94 -0.80 -7.83
N ILE A 135 2.87 -1.55 -8.92
CA ILE A 135 1.73 -2.45 -9.17
C ILE A 135 1.70 -3.54 -8.10
N GLY A 136 2.86 -4.12 -7.75
CA GLY A 136 2.98 -5.10 -6.67
C GLY A 136 2.54 -4.54 -5.31
N HIS A 137 2.88 -3.29 -5.03
CA HIS A 137 2.43 -2.57 -3.84
C HIS A 137 0.89 -2.47 -3.80
N GLU A 138 0.27 -1.99 -4.87
CA GLU A 138 -1.19 -1.92 -4.97
C GLU A 138 -1.86 -3.30 -4.89
N CYS A 139 -1.30 -4.32 -5.53
CA CYS A 139 -1.76 -5.70 -5.41
C CYS A 139 -1.62 -6.23 -3.97
N GLY A 140 -0.61 -5.77 -3.22
CA GLY A 140 -0.45 -6.05 -1.80
C GLY A 140 -1.62 -5.56 -0.96
N HIS A 141 -2.15 -4.36 -1.26
CA HIS A 141 -3.37 -3.85 -0.64
C HIS A 141 -4.60 -4.72 -0.96
N ILE A 142 -4.69 -5.27 -2.17
CA ILE A 142 -5.77 -6.19 -2.57
C ILE A 142 -5.66 -7.49 -1.77
N GLN A 143 -4.48 -8.12 -1.77
CA GLN A 143 -4.26 -9.42 -1.11
C GLN A 143 -4.57 -9.36 0.40
N ASN A 144 -4.23 -8.24 1.06
CA ASN A 144 -4.34 -8.08 2.50
C ASN A 144 -5.66 -7.43 2.98
N ASN A 145 -6.62 -7.24 2.07
CA ASN A 145 -7.93 -6.64 2.34
C ASN A 145 -7.88 -5.18 2.82
N HIS A 146 -6.97 -4.38 2.26
CA HIS A 146 -6.77 -2.98 2.61
C HIS A 146 -7.71 -2.05 1.84
N VAL A 147 -8.10 -2.44 0.62
CA VAL A 147 -8.82 -1.63 -0.37
C VAL A 147 -10.06 -0.93 0.21
N VAL A 148 -10.85 -1.64 1.02
CA VAL A 148 -12.09 -1.09 1.57
C VAL A 148 -11.84 0.08 2.55
N TYR A 149 -10.79 -0.04 3.36
CA TYR A 149 -10.41 0.98 4.35
C TYR A 149 -9.72 2.16 3.67
N LEU A 150 -8.89 1.89 2.65
CA LEU A 150 -8.26 2.93 1.83
C LEU A 150 -9.30 3.74 1.06
N THR A 151 -10.30 3.07 0.48
CA THR A 151 -11.43 3.74 -0.18
C THR A 151 -12.18 4.65 0.80
N ALA A 152 -12.39 4.19 2.04
CA ALA A 152 -13.00 5.00 3.09
C ALA A 152 -12.16 6.22 3.45
N LEU A 153 -10.86 6.03 3.67
CA LEU A 153 -9.94 7.11 3.97
C LEU A 153 -9.91 8.15 2.86
N TYR A 154 -9.82 7.72 1.59
CA TYR A 154 -9.82 8.59 0.42
C TYR A 154 -11.06 9.50 0.38
N TYR A 155 -12.26 8.92 0.52
CA TYR A 155 -13.49 9.74 0.46
C TYR A 155 -13.62 10.68 1.66
N LEU A 156 -13.19 10.25 2.84
CA LEU A 156 -13.21 11.10 4.03
C LEU A 156 -12.24 12.28 3.90
N THR A 157 -11.08 12.14 3.25
CA THR A 157 -10.09 13.22 3.18
C THR A 157 -10.20 14.08 1.92
N GLN A 158 -10.53 13.47 0.78
CA GLN A 158 -10.50 14.15 -0.52
C GLN A 158 -11.86 14.69 -0.94
N THR A 159 -12.96 13.98 -0.62
CA THR A 159 -14.29 14.26 -1.20
C THR A 159 -15.30 14.80 -0.19
N ALA A 160 -15.21 14.40 1.08
CA ALA A 160 -16.17 14.84 2.10
C ALA A 160 -16.20 16.38 2.21
N ASN A 161 -17.36 16.96 2.51
CA ASN A 161 -17.44 18.38 2.84
C ASN A 161 -16.88 18.66 4.24
N LEU A 162 -16.61 19.93 4.57
CA LEU A 162 -15.95 20.32 5.81
C LEU A 162 -16.67 19.79 7.07
N ILE A 163 -18.01 19.84 7.10
CA ILE A 163 -18.82 19.39 8.26
C ILE A 163 -18.66 17.89 8.49
N LEU A 164 -18.77 17.09 7.41
CA LEU A 164 -18.56 15.64 7.48
C LEU A 164 -17.12 15.29 7.84
N ARG A 165 -16.14 16.07 7.37
CA ARG A 165 -14.72 15.88 7.73
C ARG A 165 -14.47 16.07 9.22
N VAL A 166 -15.09 17.06 9.84
CA VAL A 166 -14.93 17.31 11.30
C VAL A 166 -15.59 16.20 12.10
N GLY A 167 -16.81 15.80 11.75
CA GLY A 167 -17.49 14.68 12.44
C GLY A 167 -16.80 13.33 12.28
N ALA A 168 -16.08 13.12 11.17
CA ALA A 168 -15.39 11.87 10.88
C ALA A 168 -13.95 11.78 11.44
N GLN A 169 -13.47 12.79 12.18
CA GLN A 169 -12.09 12.80 12.70
C GLN A 169 -11.68 11.53 13.45
N PRO A 170 -12.51 10.93 14.33
CA PRO A 170 -12.15 9.67 14.99
C PRO A 170 -11.90 8.54 13.98
N ALA A 171 -12.70 8.45 12.92
CA ALA A 171 -12.50 7.46 11.86
C ALA A 171 -11.25 7.77 11.03
N VAL A 172 -11.01 9.03 10.69
CA VAL A 172 -9.82 9.46 9.93
C VAL A 172 -8.54 9.16 10.70
N LEU A 173 -8.49 9.47 12.01
CA LEU A 173 -7.32 9.19 12.85
C LEU A 173 -7.04 7.69 12.94
N ALA A 174 -8.07 6.87 13.18
CA ALA A 174 -7.94 5.42 13.22
C ALA A 174 -7.46 4.86 11.87
N LEU A 175 -8.09 5.28 10.77
CA LEU A 175 -7.73 4.87 9.42
C LEU A 175 -6.30 5.29 9.03
N ARG A 176 -5.86 6.51 9.38
CA ARG A 176 -4.48 6.96 9.13
C ARG A 176 -3.45 6.20 9.97
N ALA A 177 -3.74 5.97 11.24
CA ALA A 177 -2.85 5.20 12.11
C ALA A 177 -2.67 3.75 11.62
N TRP A 178 -3.75 3.16 11.10
CA TRP A 178 -3.70 1.85 10.45
C TRP A 178 -3.00 1.91 9.08
N SER A 179 -3.34 2.88 8.22
CA SER A 179 -2.84 2.93 6.83
C SER A 179 -1.32 2.98 6.78
N ARG A 180 -0.67 3.70 7.71
CA ARG A 180 0.79 3.72 7.83
C ARG A 180 1.42 2.33 8.01
N ARG A 181 0.74 1.41 8.72
CA ARG A 181 1.20 0.02 8.87
C ARG A 181 0.92 -0.81 7.62
N ALA A 182 -0.23 -0.56 6.98
CA ALA A 182 -0.62 -1.20 5.72
C ALA A 182 0.34 -0.86 4.56
N GLU A 183 0.95 0.32 4.57
CA GLU A 183 2.02 0.70 3.63
C GLU A 183 3.23 -0.23 3.75
N ILE A 184 3.65 -0.61 4.97
CA ILE A 184 4.78 -1.53 5.15
C ILE A 184 4.47 -2.91 4.57
N THR A 185 3.26 -3.43 4.83
CA THR A 185 2.80 -4.69 4.20
C THR A 185 2.86 -4.58 2.68
N SER A 186 2.41 -3.46 2.12
CA SER A 186 2.31 -3.28 0.67
C SER A 186 3.67 -3.03 0.03
N ASP A 187 4.60 -2.36 0.71
CA ASP A 187 6.01 -2.25 0.30
C ASP A 187 6.68 -3.61 0.17
N ARG A 188 6.46 -4.51 1.13
CA ARG A 188 6.93 -5.90 1.05
C ARG A 188 6.36 -6.62 -0.17
N ALA A 189 5.08 -6.41 -0.48
CA ALA A 189 4.44 -6.97 -1.67
C ALA A 189 5.05 -6.45 -2.98
N GLY A 190 5.30 -5.14 -3.04
CA GLY A 190 6.00 -4.49 -4.16
C GLY A 190 7.40 -5.07 -4.35
N LEU A 191 8.16 -5.24 -3.26
CA LEU A 191 9.50 -5.82 -3.31
C LEU A 191 9.49 -7.30 -3.75
N LEU A 192 8.47 -8.08 -3.37
CA LEU A 192 8.32 -9.45 -3.89
C LEU A 192 8.08 -9.49 -5.41
N CYS A 193 7.35 -8.51 -5.95
CA CYS A 193 7.09 -8.44 -7.39
C CYS A 193 8.31 -7.93 -8.17
N ALA A 194 9.01 -6.92 -7.64
CA ALA A 194 10.18 -6.32 -8.27
C ALA A 194 11.45 -7.18 -8.11
N ARG A 195 11.58 -7.92 -7.00
CA ARG A 195 12.72 -8.77 -6.62
C ARG A 195 14.07 -8.03 -6.56
N ASP A 196 14.05 -6.70 -6.45
CA ASP A 196 15.25 -5.87 -6.41
C ASP A 196 15.05 -4.71 -5.41
N LEU A 197 15.85 -4.72 -4.34
CA LEU A 197 15.75 -3.75 -3.24
C LEU A 197 16.13 -2.34 -3.68
N ASN A 198 17.09 -2.21 -4.59
CA ASN A 198 17.54 -0.92 -5.09
C ASN A 198 16.41 -0.26 -5.90
N THR A 199 15.79 -1.01 -6.80
CA THR A 199 14.63 -0.60 -7.59
C THR A 199 13.49 -0.17 -6.70
N ALA A 200 13.12 -0.97 -5.69
CA ALA A 200 12.08 -0.62 -4.73
C ALA A 200 12.38 0.69 -3.99
N THR A 201 13.59 0.82 -3.45
CA THR A 201 14.04 2.00 -2.69
C THR A 201 14.10 3.25 -3.56
N HIS A 202 14.72 3.15 -4.74
CA HIS A 202 14.79 4.25 -5.72
C HIS A 202 13.40 4.66 -6.19
N THR A 203 12.47 3.71 -6.39
CA THR A 203 11.10 4.04 -6.79
C THR A 203 10.40 4.89 -5.74
N LEU A 204 10.48 4.52 -4.46
CA LEU A 204 9.88 5.30 -3.38
C LEU A 204 10.46 6.73 -3.31
N ILE A 205 11.78 6.85 -3.40
CA ILE A 205 12.48 8.15 -3.41
C ILE A 205 12.07 8.97 -4.63
N LYS A 206 12.02 8.36 -5.81
CA LYS A 206 11.69 9.01 -7.08
C LYS A 206 10.29 9.60 -7.07
N LEU A 207 9.33 8.86 -6.51
CA LEU A 207 7.96 9.35 -6.35
C LEU A 207 7.86 10.47 -5.31
N ALA A 208 8.58 10.36 -4.19
CA ALA A 208 8.58 11.40 -3.17
C ALA A 208 9.22 12.71 -3.66
N LEU A 209 10.30 12.63 -4.44
CA LEU A 209 10.96 13.78 -5.05
C LEU A 209 10.20 14.32 -6.27
N GLY A 210 9.41 13.48 -6.94
CA GLY A 210 8.77 13.81 -8.22
C GLY A 210 9.75 14.10 -9.36
N SER A 211 11.01 13.70 -9.24
CA SER A 211 12.09 14.11 -10.14
C SER A 211 12.98 12.94 -10.57
N LYS A 212 12.85 12.53 -11.84
CA LYS A 212 13.76 11.54 -12.45
C LYS A 212 15.22 11.99 -12.43
N ARG A 213 15.45 13.30 -12.64
CA ARG A 213 16.80 13.87 -12.76
C ARG A 213 17.57 13.85 -11.45
N LEU A 214 16.88 14.14 -10.33
CA LEU A 214 17.53 14.18 -9.02
C LEU A 214 17.73 12.78 -8.43
N THR A 215 16.80 11.86 -8.70
CA THR A 215 16.86 10.48 -8.15
C THR A 215 18.10 9.71 -8.62
N GLY A 216 18.64 10.00 -9.81
CA GLY A 216 19.86 9.35 -10.29
C GLY A 216 21.13 9.69 -9.52
N ASN A 217 21.12 10.79 -8.74
CA ASN A 217 22.29 11.29 -8.01
C ASN A 217 22.08 11.27 -6.49
N ILE A 218 21.03 10.62 -5.99
CA ILE A 218 20.77 10.58 -4.56
C ILE A 218 21.67 9.55 -3.87
N ASP A 219 22.30 9.97 -2.78
CA ASP A 219 22.93 9.05 -1.83
C ASP A 219 21.88 8.64 -0.78
N ILE A 220 21.50 7.37 -0.81
CA ILE A 220 20.48 6.83 0.10
C ILE A 220 20.99 6.81 1.54
N GLU A 221 22.28 6.52 1.77
CA GLU A 221 22.84 6.49 3.12
C GLU A 221 22.88 7.90 3.72
N GLU A 222 23.27 8.89 2.92
CA GLU A 222 23.22 10.30 3.33
C GLU A 222 21.80 10.73 3.69
N TYR A 223 20.83 10.36 2.85
CA TYR A 223 19.42 10.67 3.08
C TYR A 223 18.87 10.01 4.35
N LEU A 224 19.24 8.76 4.63
CA LEU A 224 18.84 8.06 5.85
C LEU A 224 19.52 8.67 7.09
N ARG A 225 20.80 9.04 7.00
CA ARG A 225 21.53 9.70 8.09
C ARG A 225 20.91 11.04 8.48
N GLN A 226 20.47 11.84 7.50
CA GLN A 226 19.74 13.09 7.75
C GLN A 226 18.50 12.87 8.64
N PHE A 227 17.83 11.72 8.51
CA PHE A 227 16.64 11.40 9.32
C PHE A 227 16.97 11.12 10.79
N GLU A 228 18.18 10.64 11.08
CA GLU A 228 18.67 10.35 12.44
C GLU A 228 19.03 11.64 13.21
N ASP A 229 19.41 12.71 12.52
CA ASP A 229 19.77 14.01 13.12
C ASP A 229 18.56 14.75 13.73
N ALA A 230 17.33 14.36 13.38
CA ALA A 230 16.11 14.97 13.91
C ALA A 230 15.83 14.53 15.37
N ARG A 231 15.34 15.45 16.21
CA ARG A 231 14.90 15.11 17.58
C ARG A 231 13.86 13.99 17.54
N ASP A 232 14.19 12.85 18.15
CA ASP A 232 13.42 11.60 18.04
C ASP A 232 11.94 11.75 18.39
N SER A 233 11.61 12.51 19.45
CA SER A 233 10.23 12.74 19.88
C SER A 233 9.41 13.61 18.90
N LEU A 234 10.02 14.66 18.34
CA LEU A 234 9.36 15.52 17.34
C LEU A 234 9.16 14.78 16.03
N ARG A 235 10.15 13.96 15.63
CA ARG A 235 10.08 13.09 14.45
C ARG A 235 8.90 12.12 14.56
N ARG A 236 8.80 11.38 15.68
CA ARG A 236 7.71 10.42 15.94
C ARG A 236 6.32 11.09 15.96
N LEU A 237 6.22 12.27 16.57
CA LEU A 237 4.97 13.04 16.59
C LEU A 237 4.59 13.52 15.19
N GLY A 238 5.55 14.05 14.43
CA GLY A 238 5.34 14.46 13.04
C GLY A 238 4.87 13.30 12.17
N GLU A 239 5.49 12.12 12.31
CA GLU A 239 5.11 10.92 11.57
C GLU A 239 3.71 10.43 11.95
N ALA A 240 3.36 10.52 13.24
CA ALA A 240 2.02 10.16 13.71
C ALA A 240 0.90 11.01 13.06
N LEU A 241 1.22 12.25 12.69
CA LEU A 241 0.31 13.20 12.03
C LEU A 241 0.37 13.15 10.49
N SER A 242 1.35 12.46 9.93
CA SER A 242 1.52 12.30 8.47
C SER A 242 0.50 11.32 7.87
N THR A 243 0.20 11.50 6.57
CA THR A 243 -0.68 10.63 5.78
C THR A 243 -0.04 9.29 5.43
N HIS A 244 1.28 9.28 5.25
CA HIS A 244 2.09 8.08 5.04
C HIS A 244 3.24 8.05 6.07
N PRO A 245 3.83 6.88 6.37
CA PRO A 245 5.07 6.83 7.12
C PRO A 245 6.12 7.66 6.41
N TYR A 246 7.07 8.19 7.15
CA TYR A 246 8.16 8.93 6.53
C TYR A 246 8.95 8.01 5.60
N LEU A 247 9.42 8.58 4.49
CA LEU A 247 10.13 7.81 3.47
C LEU A 247 11.34 7.04 4.06
N PRO A 248 12.18 7.62 4.94
CA PRO A 248 13.24 6.88 5.61
C PRO A 248 12.73 5.66 6.37
N THR A 249 11.60 5.79 7.08
CA THR A 249 10.95 4.67 7.79
C THR A 249 10.59 3.53 6.82
N ARG A 250 10.01 3.84 5.66
CA ARG A 250 9.65 2.84 4.64
C ARG A 250 10.88 2.18 4.04
N VAL A 251 11.90 2.96 3.69
CA VAL A 251 13.16 2.46 3.14
C VAL A 251 13.87 1.53 4.12
N THR A 252 13.97 1.92 5.40
CA THR A 252 14.55 1.07 6.44
C THR A 252 13.73 -0.20 6.65
N ALA A 253 12.39 -0.12 6.68
CA ALA A 253 11.54 -1.30 6.79
C ALA A 253 11.68 -2.27 5.60
N LEU A 254 11.86 -1.75 4.38
CA LEU A 254 12.16 -2.55 3.19
C LEU A 254 13.53 -3.24 3.29
N ARG A 255 14.57 -2.50 3.73
CA ARG A 255 15.91 -3.06 3.96
C ARG A 255 15.87 -4.19 4.99
N LEU A 256 15.13 -4.03 6.08
CA LEU A 256 14.93 -5.07 7.09
C LEU A 256 14.20 -6.29 6.50
N PHE A 257 13.16 -6.08 5.70
CA PHE A 257 12.45 -7.20 5.07
C PHE A 257 13.32 -7.95 4.07
N ALA A 258 14.16 -7.24 3.30
CA ALA A 258 15.07 -7.85 2.34
C ALA A 258 16.13 -8.76 3.00
N GLN A 259 16.46 -8.50 4.27
CA GLN A 259 17.38 -9.34 5.06
C GLN A 259 16.72 -10.61 5.61
N THR A 260 15.39 -10.75 5.51
CA THR A 260 14.70 -11.92 6.07
C THR A 260 15.03 -13.19 5.30
N ALA A 261 15.10 -14.31 6.02
CA ALA A 261 15.26 -15.63 5.38
C ALA A 261 14.15 -15.91 4.34
N TYR A 262 12.94 -15.38 4.57
CA TYR A 262 11.82 -15.49 3.63
C TYR A 262 12.13 -14.82 2.28
N PHE A 263 12.54 -13.55 2.27
CA PHE A 263 12.80 -12.84 1.03
C PHE A 263 14.04 -13.38 0.29
N ARG A 264 15.09 -13.74 1.03
CA ARG A 264 16.27 -14.42 0.46
C ARG A 264 15.90 -15.74 -0.21
N GLY A 265 14.99 -16.51 0.40
CA GLY A 265 14.41 -17.72 -0.20
C GLY A 265 13.65 -17.42 -1.50
N VAL A 266 12.90 -16.30 -1.56
CA VAL A 266 12.26 -15.83 -2.80
C VAL A 266 13.29 -15.47 -3.87
N LEU A 267 14.48 -14.99 -3.52
CA LEU A 267 15.58 -14.75 -4.46
C LEU A 267 16.34 -16.02 -4.87
N GLY A 268 16.15 -17.14 -4.16
CA GLY A 268 16.92 -18.38 -4.37
C GLY A 268 18.28 -18.37 -3.69
N GLU A 269 18.51 -17.46 -2.73
CA GLU A 269 19.76 -17.33 -1.98
C GLU A 269 19.75 -18.22 -0.74
N GLY A 270 20.07 -19.52 -0.91
CA GLY A 270 20.02 -20.53 0.15
C GLY A 270 21.26 -20.64 1.04
N ASP A 271 22.43 -20.18 0.58
CA ASP A 271 23.73 -20.48 1.20
C ASP A 271 24.38 -19.30 1.95
N GLY A 272 23.62 -18.23 2.20
CA GLY A 272 24.10 -17.03 2.91
C GLY A 272 23.98 -17.10 4.44
N PRO A 273 24.43 -16.06 5.17
CA PRO A 273 24.19 -15.93 6.60
C PRO A 273 22.71 -16.12 6.94
N ILE A 274 22.42 -16.66 8.13
CA ILE A 274 21.03 -16.81 8.62
C ILE A 274 20.36 -15.44 8.57
N GLY A 275 19.42 -15.26 7.64
CA GLY A 275 18.67 -14.02 7.50
C GLY A 275 17.76 -13.80 8.71
N LEU A 276 17.31 -12.56 8.91
CA LEU A 276 16.39 -12.22 10.00
C LEU A 276 15.16 -13.13 9.96
N SER A 277 14.73 -13.60 11.13
CA SER A 277 13.41 -14.17 11.24
C SER A 277 12.34 -13.12 10.96
N ARG A 278 11.15 -13.57 10.59
CA ARG A 278 10.01 -12.67 10.39
C ARG A 278 9.67 -11.89 11.66
N GLU A 279 9.77 -12.54 12.82
CA GLU A 279 9.44 -11.92 14.10
C GLU A 279 10.44 -10.83 14.48
N GLU A 280 11.74 -11.07 14.31
CA GLU A 280 12.78 -10.05 14.53
C GLU A 280 12.59 -8.85 13.59
N CYS A 281 12.31 -9.10 12.31
CA CYS A 281 12.00 -8.04 11.34
C CYS A 281 10.79 -7.21 11.78
N ASP A 282 9.68 -7.87 12.15
CA ASP A 282 8.47 -7.19 12.59
C ASP A 282 8.66 -6.41 13.89
N ASN A 283 9.48 -6.91 14.83
CA ASN A 283 9.80 -6.21 16.08
C ASN A 283 10.61 -4.94 15.80
N GLN A 284 11.64 -5.01 14.95
CA GLN A 284 12.42 -3.83 14.56
C GLN A 284 11.57 -2.81 13.81
N VAL A 285 10.71 -3.25 12.89
CA VAL A 285 9.74 -2.37 12.21
C VAL A 285 8.76 -1.74 13.18
N ALA A 286 8.33 -2.45 14.21
CA ALA A 286 7.43 -1.91 15.24
C ALA A 286 8.10 -0.78 16.04
N GLU A 287 9.40 -0.89 16.34
CA GLU A 287 10.17 0.15 17.00
C GLU A 287 10.31 1.41 16.13
N LEU A 288 10.50 1.24 14.82
CA LEU A 288 10.54 2.35 13.86
C LEU A 288 9.23 3.14 13.83
N LEU A 289 8.10 2.43 13.92
CA LEU A 289 6.74 3.01 13.86
C LEU A 289 6.20 3.47 15.23
N ALA A 290 6.93 3.24 16.32
CA ALA A 290 6.46 3.56 17.66
C ALA A 290 6.42 5.08 17.88
N VAL A 291 5.26 5.60 18.30
CA VAL A 291 5.09 7.05 18.54
C VAL A 291 5.66 7.46 19.90
N PHE A 292 5.57 6.58 20.90
CA PHE A 292 6.10 6.78 22.25
C PHE A 292 6.96 5.56 22.62
N ARG A 293 8.05 5.80 23.36
CA ARG A 293 8.84 4.74 24.00
C ARG A 293 8.32 4.52 25.42
#